data_AF-A0A3S4U8F2-F1
#
_entry.id   AF-A0A3S4U8F2-F1
#
_cell.length_a   1.000
_cell.length_b   1.000
_cell.length_c   1.000
_cell.angle_alpha   90.00
_cell.angle_beta   90.00
_cell.angle_gamma   90.00
#
_symmetry.space_group_name_H-M   'P 1'
#
loop_
_entity.id
_entity.type
_entity.pdbx_description
1 polymer ?
#
loop_
_entity_poly.entity_id
_entity_poly.type
_entity_poly.pdbx_seq_one_letter_code
_entity_poly.pdbx_strand_id
1 'polypeptide(L)'
;MLENPLVEGVTSTKTLINKESPMIDEKYLPLIKKVFNEVGEKLAIPIKWVDAGGLSDGNIAASTGCPTIDGLGPIGGNMHAKTEYLEINSVIPKCNLVVGVINALMSHPA
;
A
#
# COMPACT_ATOMS: atom_id res chain seq x y z
N MET A 1 -9.63 -20.95 20.07
CA MET A 1 -8.72 -22.12 19.99
C MET A 1 -7.69 -22.07 21.12
N LEU A 2 -6.85 -21.02 21.23
CA LEU A 2 -5.90 -20.91 22.35
C LEU A 2 -6.58 -20.64 23.71
N GLU A 3 -7.68 -19.89 23.72
CA GLU A 3 -8.43 -19.58 24.95
C GLU A 3 -9.27 -20.75 25.48
N ASN A 4 -9.55 -21.76 24.64
CA ASN A 4 -10.34 -22.94 25.01
C ASN A 4 -9.71 -24.21 24.38
N PRO A 5 -8.68 -24.79 25.02
CA PRO A 5 -8.05 -26.01 24.54
C PRO A 5 -9.03 -27.19 24.58
N LEU A 6 -9.02 -28.02 23.54
CA LEU A 6 -9.96 -29.13 23.36
C LEU A 6 -9.64 -30.36 24.23
N VAL A 7 -8.45 -30.40 24.83
CA VAL A 7 -7.96 -31.53 25.62
C VAL A 7 -7.83 -31.10 27.08
N GLU A 8 -8.43 -31.89 27.97
CA GLU A 8 -8.39 -31.66 29.41
C GLU A 8 -6.95 -31.61 29.94
N GLY A 9 -6.67 -30.64 30.82
CA GLY A 9 -5.34 -30.43 31.41
C GLY A 9 -4.33 -29.65 30.56
N VAL A 10 -4.64 -29.36 29.29
CA VAL A 10 -3.77 -28.51 28.44
C VAL A 10 -4.04 -27.03 28.71
N THR A 11 -2.98 -26.23 28.83
CA THR A 11 -3.07 -24.76 28.93
C THR A 11 -2.22 -24.11 27.84
N SER A 12 -2.55 -22.87 27.47
CA SER A 12 -1.75 -22.09 26.53
C SER A 12 -1.67 -20.63 26.97
N THR A 13 -0.57 -19.95 26.63
CA THR A 13 -0.37 -18.52 26.88
C THR A 13 -0.11 -17.82 25.55
N LYS A 14 -0.76 -16.67 25.33
CA LYS A 14 -0.59 -15.85 24.14
C LYS A 14 -0.04 -14.49 24.54
N THR A 15 1.06 -14.10 23.91
CA THR A 15 1.66 -12.77 24.05
C THR A 15 1.66 -12.08 22.70
N LEU A 16 1.12 -10.86 22.64
CA LEU A 16 1.24 -10.02 21.46
C LEU A 16 2.59 -9.29 21.50
N ILE A 17 3.45 -9.54 20.51
CA ILE A 17 4.81 -8.95 20.46
C ILE A 17 4.84 -7.66 19.64
N ASN A 18 4.09 -7.60 18.54
CA ASN A 18 3.92 -6.37 17.77
C ASN A 18 2.55 -6.33 17.11
N LYS A 19 2.06 -5.12 16.84
CA LYS A 19 0.87 -4.85 16.05
C LYS A 19 1.06 -3.54 15.29
N GLU A 20 0.93 -3.61 13.97
CA GLU A 20 0.82 -2.44 13.12
C GLU A 20 -0.61 -2.32 12.58
N SER A 21 -1.09 -1.09 12.44
CA SER A 21 -2.42 -0.83 11.88
C SER A 21 -2.39 -0.95 10.35
N PRO A 22 -3.47 -1.42 9.71
CA PRO A 22 -3.55 -1.43 8.26
C PRO A 22 -3.64 -0.01 7.70
N MET A 23 -3.24 0.20 6.44
CA MET A 23 -3.37 1.48 5.74
C MET A 23 -4.81 1.71 5.26
N ILE A 24 -5.75 1.87 6.20
CA ILE A 24 -7.18 2.10 5.90
C ILE A 24 -7.55 3.54 6.24
N ASP A 25 -7.97 4.28 5.22
CA ASP A 25 -8.58 5.60 5.35
C ASP A 25 -9.79 5.67 4.41
N GLU A 26 -10.99 5.60 4.97
CA GLU A 26 -12.24 5.63 4.19
C GLU A 26 -12.60 7.03 3.68
N LYS A 27 -12.00 8.09 4.24
CA LYS A 27 -12.36 9.47 3.97
C LYS A 27 -11.54 10.05 2.83
N TYR A 28 -10.21 9.97 2.91
CA TYR A 28 -9.32 10.65 1.96
C TYR A 28 -8.74 9.72 0.90
N LEU A 29 -8.56 8.43 1.21
CA LEU A 29 -7.99 7.48 0.24
C LEU A 29 -8.84 7.36 -1.05
N PRO A 30 -10.18 7.34 -1.01
CA PRO A 30 -10.98 7.32 -2.24
C PRO A 30 -10.73 8.54 -3.14
N LEU A 31 -10.49 9.72 -2.55
CA LEU A 31 -10.20 10.95 -3.29
C LEU A 31 -8.82 10.89 -3.94
N ILE A 32 -7.80 10.43 -3.21
CA ILE A 32 -6.44 10.27 -3.74
C ILE A 32 -6.43 9.21 -4.85
N LYS A 33 -7.11 8.07 -4.65
CA LYS A 33 -7.25 7.02 -5.67
C LYS A 33 -7.91 7.56 -6.95
N LYS A 34 -8.88 8.45 -6.84
CA LYS A 34 -9.49 9.13 -7.99
C LYS A 34 -8.48 9.98 -8.76
N VAL A 35 -7.66 10.78 -8.08
CA VAL A 35 -6.60 11.59 -8.72
C VAL A 35 -5.59 10.69 -9.45
N PHE A 36 -5.18 9.58 -8.83
CA PHE A 36 -4.32 8.59 -9.50
C PHE A 36 -4.95 8.02 -10.77
N ASN A 37 -6.24 7.67 -10.75
CA ASN A 37 -6.95 7.17 -11.93
C ASN A 37 -6.98 8.22 -13.04
N GLU A 38 -7.33 9.47 -12.73
CA GLU A 38 -7.40 10.57 -13.72
C GLU A 38 -6.04 10.88 -14.36
N VAL A 39 -4.95 10.85 -13.57
CA VAL A 39 -3.59 11.02 -14.11
C VAL A 39 -3.17 9.80 -14.93
N GLY A 40 -3.50 8.59 -14.47
CA GLY A 40 -3.26 7.35 -15.20
C GLY A 40 -3.92 7.36 -16.58
N GLU A 41 -5.20 7.76 -16.67
CA GLU A 41 -5.93 7.92 -17.93
C GLU A 41 -5.22 8.89 -18.88
N LYS A 42 -4.81 10.07 -18.40
CA LYS A 42 -4.10 11.09 -19.21
C LYS A 42 -2.76 10.58 -19.74
N LEU A 43 -2.08 9.73 -18.98
CA LEU A 43 -0.79 9.13 -19.36
C LEU A 43 -0.93 7.79 -20.11
N ALA A 44 -2.17 7.32 -20.35
CA ALA A 44 -2.46 5.99 -20.86
C ALA A 44 -1.80 4.85 -20.04
N ILE A 45 -1.72 5.03 -18.71
CA ILE A 45 -1.19 4.05 -17.76
C ILE A 45 -2.36 3.39 -17.03
N PRO A 46 -2.54 2.06 -17.16
CA PRO A 46 -3.60 1.35 -16.44
C PRO A 46 -3.32 1.34 -14.92
N ILE A 47 -4.28 1.80 -14.14
CA ILE A 47 -4.22 1.77 -12.67
C ILE A 47 -5.04 0.59 -12.14
N LYS A 48 -4.43 -0.19 -11.26
CA LYS A 48 -5.11 -1.27 -10.53
C LYS A 48 -4.87 -1.10 -9.03
N TRP A 49 -5.96 -1.04 -8.28
CA TRP A 49 -5.91 -1.04 -6.82
C TRP A 49 -5.96 -2.47 -6.30
N VAL A 50 -5.09 -2.78 -5.34
CA VAL A 50 -5.03 -4.07 -4.68
C VAL A 50 -4.93 -3.87 -3.17
N ASP A 51 -5.61 -4.73 -2.43
CA ASP A 51 -5.35 -4.87 -1.01
C ASP A 51 -4.14 -5.77 -0.87
N ALA A 52 -2.98 -5.17 -0.58
CA ALA A 52 -1.75 -5.89 -0.39
C ALA A 52 -1.70 -6.51 1.02
N GLY A 53 -1.17 -7.73 1.11
CA GLY A 53 -0.78 -8.31 2.40
C GLY A 53 0.58 -7.76 2.84
N GLY A 54 0.86 -7.85 4.15
CA GLY A 54 2.13 -7.43 4.73
C GLY A 54 2.10 -6.02 5.31
N LEU A 55 3.29 -5.47 5.56
CA LEU A 55 3.52 -4.17 6.16
C LEU A 55 4.62 -3.43 5.40
N SER A 56 4.53 -2.11 5.36
CA SER A 56 5.59 -1.21 4.91
C SER A 56 5.69 0.00 5.84
N ASP A 57 6.65 0.90 5.60
CA ASP A 57 6.71 2.19 6.29
C ASP A 57 5.44 3.03 6.07
N GLY A 58 4.66 2.71 5.03
CA GLY A 58 3.35 3.30 4.79
C GLY A 58 2.35 3.02 5.91
N ASN A 59 2.44 1.89 6.60
CA ASN A 59 1.61 1.60 7.78
C ASN A 59 1.91 2.57 8.93
N ILE A 60 3.19 2.92 9.12
CA ILE A 60 3.61 3.87 10.15
C ILE A 60 3.06 5.26 9.80
N ALA A 61 3.24 5.70 8.55
CA ALA A 61 2.68 6.98 8.10
C ALA A 61 1.15 7.03 8.25
N ALA A 62 0.45 5.99 7.79
CA ALA A 62 -1.00 5.88 7.91
C ALA A 62 -1.48 5.89 9.37
N SER A 63 -0.74 5.26 10.29
CA SER A 63 -1.09 5.21 11.72
C SER A 63 -1.16 6.60 12.37
N THR A 64 -0.50 7.60 11.79
CA THR A 64 -0.55 9.00 12.24
C THR A 64 -1.74 9.79 11.68
N GLY A 65 -2.59 9.16 10.87
CA GLY A 65 -3.71 9.80 10.19
C GLY A 65 -3.36 10.42 8.84
N CYS A 66 -2.14 10.18 8.32
CA CYS A 66 -1.74 10.62 6.99
C CYS A 66 -2.33 9.69 5.91
N PRO A 67 -3.14 10.22 4.96
CA PRO A 67 -3.60 9.42 3.83
C PRO A 67 -2.41 8.89 3.02
N THR A 68 -2.26 7.57 2.96
CA THR A 68 -1.04 6.93 2.45
C THR A 68 -1.36 5.95 1.32
N ILE A 69 -0.61 6.05 0.22
CA ILE A 69 -0.62 5.09 -0.89
C ILE A 69 0.78 4.49 -0.98
N ASP A 70 0.85 3.17 -1.09
CA ASP A 70 2.08 2.41 -1.30
C ASP A 70 2.08 1.71 -2.67
N GLY A 71 3.19 1.07 -3.08
CA GLY A 71 3.33 0.37 -4.36
C GLY A 71 3.60 1.31 -5.54
N LEU A 72 4.16 2.49 -5.28
CA LEU A 72 4.43 3.51 -6.28
C LEU A 72 5.71 3.29 -7.09
N GLY A 73 6.51 2.28 -6.73
CA GLY A 73 7.73 1.90 -7.44
C GLY A 73 7.49 1.30 -8.84
N PRO A 74 8.59 0.99 -9.56
CA PRO A 74 8.57 0.28 -10.84
C PRO A 74 7.81 -1.05 -10.78
N ILE A 75 7.35 -1.52 -11.94
CA ILE A 75 6.79 -2.86 -12.07
C ILE A 75 7.91 -3.89 -11.88
N GLY A 76 7.62 -4.95 -11.14
CA GLY A 76 8.57 -6.01 -10.84
C GLY A 76 7.88 -7.18 -10.16
N GLY A 77 8.68 -8.14 -9.69
CA GLY A 77 8.16 -9.33 -9.03
C GLY A 77 9.22 -10.09 -8.25
N ASN A 78 8.76 -11.13 -7.55
CA ASN A 78 9.58 -11.99 -6.70
C ASN A 78 10.34 -11.22 -5.60
N MET A 79 9.70 -10.22 -5.01
CA MET A 79 10.27 -9.46 -3.88
C MET A 79 10.75 -10.42 -2.79
N HIS A 80 11.92 -10.15 -2.21
CA HIS A 80 12.57 -10.99 -1.20
C HIS A 80 13.05 -12.37 -1.69
N ALA A 81 13.23 -12.56 -3.00
CA ALA A 81 13.78 -13.79 -3.57
C ALA A 81 15.05 -13.51 -4.39
N LYS A 82 15.88 -14.54 -4.61
CA LYS A 82 17.06 -14.44 -5.51
C LYS A 82 16.68 -14.15 -6.96
N THR A 83 15.42 -14.38 -7.32
CA THR A 83 14.83 -14.15 -8.63
C THR A 83 14.06 -12.83 -8.69
N GLU A 84 14.27 -11.92 -7.74
CA GLU A 84 13.72 -10.57 -7.73
C GLU A 84 14.12 -9.81 -8.99
N TYR A 85 13.17 -9.09 -9.58
CA TYR A 85 13.40 -8.32 -10.80
C TYR A 85 12.49 -7.09 -10.87
N LEU A 86 12.87 -6.17 -11.75
CA LEU A 86 12.04 -5.05 -12.19
C LEU A 86 12.03 -4.96 -13.71
N GLU A 87 10.95 -4.43 -14.27
CA GLU A 87 10.82 -4.13 -15.69
C GLU A 87 11.40 -2.73 -15.96
N ILE A 88 12.54 -2.65 -16.66
CA ILE A 88 13.26 -1.39 -16.91
C ILE A 88 12.35 -0.36 -17.58
N ASN A 89 11.53 -0.79 -18.54
CA ASN A 89 10.62 0.08 -19.30
C ASN A 89 9.48 0.64 -18.44
N SER A 90 9.28 0.15 -17.21
CA SER A 90 8.26 0.66 -16.29
C SER A 90 8.73 1.85 -15.43
N VAL A 91 10.04 2.07 -15.33
CA VAL A 91 10.63 3.10 -14.45
C VAL A 91 10.12 4.49 -14.82
N ILE A 92 10.30 4.90 -16.08
CA ILE A 92 9.92 6.24 -16.54
C ILE A 92 8.39 6.45 -16.48
N PRO A 93 7.53 5.52 -16.96
CA PRO A 93 6.08 5.64 -16.79
C PRO A 93 5.64 5.80 -15.32
N LYS A 94 6.21 5.02 -14.40
CA LYS A 94 5.89 5.12 -12.97
C LYS A 94 6.32 6.45 -12.37
N CYS A 95 7.52 6.94 -12.69
CA CYS A 95 7.98 8.27 -12.28
C CYS A 95 7.04 9.38 -12.78
N ASN A 96 6.64 9.32 -14.06
CA ASN A 96 5.73 10.28 -14.67
C ASN A 96 4.35 10.26 -14.00
N LEU A 97 3.83 9.07 -13.67
CA LEU A 97 2.58 8.92 -12.92
C LEU A 97 2.67 9.60 -11.56
N VAL A 98 3.71 9.32 -10.77
CA VAL A 98 3.88 9.89 -9.42
C VAL A 98 4.02 11.41 -9.48
N VAL A 99 4.84 11.94 -10.37
CA VAL A 99 5.00 13.39 -10.55
C VAL A 99 3.69 14.03 -11.01
N GLY A 100 2.97 13.40 -11.95
CA GLY A 100 1.68 13.87 -12.42
C GLY A 100 0.64 13.96 -11.30
N VAL A 101 0.61 12.97 -10.41
CA VAL A 101 -0.28 12.97 -9.24
C VAL A 101 0.11 14.05 -8.24
N ILE A 102 1.39 14.22 -7.93
CA ILE A 102 1.86 15.31 -7.04
C ILE A 102 1.42 16.66 -7.59
N ASN A 103 1.64 16.91 -8.89
CA ASN A 103 1.21 18.15 -9.54
C ASN A 103 -0.31 18.34 -9.52
N ALA A 104 -1.08 17.26 -9.72
CA ALA A 104 -2.54 17.32 -9.65
C ALA A 104 -3.03 17.65 -8.25
N LEU A 105 -2.44 17.06 -7.20
CA LEU A 105 -2.78 17.35 -5.81
C LEU A 105 -2.41 18.79 -5.43
N MET A 106 -1.26 19.28 -5.88
CA MET A 106 -0.82 20.66 -5.61
C MET A 106 -1.64 21.73 -6.34
N SER A 107 -2.27 21.39 -7.46
CA SER A 107 -3.09 22.34 -8.23
C SER A 107 -4.53 22.46 -7.72
N HIS A 108 -4.94 21.63 -6.75
CA HIS A 108 -6.20 21.80 -6.03
C HIS A 108 -5.94 22.65 -4.78
N PRO A 109 -6.53 23.87 -4.66
CA PRO A 109 -6.43 24.64 -3.43
C PRO A 109 -7.12 23.88 -2.28
N ALA A 110 -6.51 23.97 -1.10
CA ALA A 110 -7.01 23.40 0.15
C ALA A 110 -8.40 23.92 0.55
#